data_AF-A0A942Z5P0-F1
#
_entry.id   AF-A0A942Z5P0-F1
#
_cell.length_a   1.000
_cell.length_b   1.000
_cell.length_c   1.000
_cell.angle_alpha   90.00
_cell.angle_beta   90.00
_cell.angle_gamma   90.00
#
_symmetry.space_group_name_H-M   'P 1'
#
loop_
_entity.id
_entity.type
_entity.pdbx_description
1 polymer ?
#
loop_
_entity_poly.entity_id
_entity_poly.type
_entity_poly.pdbx_seq_one_letter_code
_entity_poly.pdbx_strand_id
1 'polypeptide(L)'
;MYTYDSFESLGAFTLLRPVFVTFMIISLLLFFVMLIPRFKNKFINGTAVISLSAISILVSSQLLFYSGIIVDEVGLGGDAVSTYIYLAIVGLSIINPYLFFTQRKEKNKRQDLFF
;
A
#
# COMPACT_ATOMS: atom_id res chain seq x y z
N MET A 1 33.23 6.46 8.62
CA MET A 1 32.43 5.25 8.39
C MET A 1 31.00 5.61 8.75
N TYR A 2 30.03 5.48 7.84
CA TYR A 2 28.63 5.70 8.17
C TYR A 2 28.16 4.53 9.04
N THR A 3 27.82 4.80 10.30
CA THR A 3 27.19 3.84 11.21
C THR A 3 25.68 4.04 11.19
N TYR A 4 24.91 3.06 11.67
CA TYR A 4 23.45 3.14 11.66
C TYR A 4 22.91 4.20 12.64
N ASP A 5 23.74 4.70 13.56
CA ASP A 5 23.39 5.71 14.57
C ASP A 5 22.78 6.97 13.96
N SER A 6 23.21 7.37 12.76
CA SER A 6 22.63 8.53 12.05
C SER A 6 21.20 8.30 11.57
N PHE A 7 20.74 7.06 11.55
CA PHE A 7 19.40 6.64 11.14
C PHE A 7 18.56 6.12 12.30
N GLU A 8 19.12 6.12 13.52
CA GLU A 8 18.37 5.87 14.73
C GLU A 8 17.60 7.13 15.12
N SER A 9 16.31 6.96 15.41
CA SER A 9 15.51 8.00 16.03
C SER A 9 14.68 7.39 17.14
N LEU A 10 14.91 7.83 18.38
CA LEU A 10 14.22 7.33 19.58
C LEU A 10 14.30 5.80 19.71
N GLY A 11 15.47 5.20 19.46
CA GLY A 11 15.66 3.75 19.54
C GLY A 11 15.06 2.95 18.38
N ALA A 12 14.53 3.60 17.34
CA ALA A 12 13.98 2.95 16.16
C ALA A 12 14.82 3.20 14.91
N PHE A 13 14.97 2.18 14.07
CA PHE A 13 15.67 2.27 12.78
C PHE A 13 14.77 2.91 11.71
N THR A 14 15.08 4.15 11.32
CA THR A 14 14.18 4.96 10.48
C THR A 14 14.51 4.97 8.99
N LEU A 15 15.65 4.42 8.58
CA LEU A 15 16.13 4.46 7.20
C LEU A 15 15.14 3.86 6.19
N LEU A 16 14.34 2.87 6.61
CA LEU A 16 13.39 2.17 5.75
C LEU A 16 12.02 2.87 5.64
N ARG A 17 11.72 3.84 6.53
CA ARG A 17 10.44 4.58 6.53
C ARG A 17 10.08 5.19 5.17
N PRO A 18 10.99 5.82 4.41
CA PRO A 18 10.67 6.41 3.11
C PRO A 18 10.10 5.40 2.09
N VAL A 19 10.52 4.13 2.18
CA VAL A 19 10.01 3.07 1.29
C VAL A 19 8.57 2.73 1.64
N PHE A 20 8.23 2.60 2.93
CA PHE A 20 6.84 2.46 3.38
C PHE A 20 5.98 3.64 2.94
N VAL A 21 6.46 4.87 3.11
CA VAL A 21 5.74 6.08 2.68
C VAL A 21 5.48 6.06 1.17
N THR A 22 6.41 5.58 0.37
CA THR A 22 6.25 5.47 -1.08
C THR A 22 5.12 4.50 -1.45
N PHE A 23 5.08 3.31 -0.85
CA PHE A 23 3.98 2.36 -1.05
C PHE A 23 2.64 2.90 -0.55
N MET A 24 2.64 3.67 0.54
CA MET A 24 1.44 4.34 1.05
C MET A 24 0.91 5.36 0.04
N ILE A 25 1.79 6.21 -0.52
CA ILE A 25 1.40 7.19 -1.54
C ILE A 25 0.86 6.49 -2.78
N ILE A 26 1.49 5.42 -3.26
CA ILE A 26 1.00 4.65 -4.41
C ILE A 26 -0.39 4.08 -4.13
N SER A 27 -0.60 3.51 -2.94
CA SER A 27 -1.89 2.94 -2.52
C SER A 27 -2.99 4.00 -2.41
N LEU A 28 -2.65 5.19 -1.90
CA LEU A 28 -3.55 6.35 -1.83
C LEU A 28 -3.88 6.91 -3.22
N LEU A 29 -2.90 7.04 -4.11
CA LEU A 29 -3.13 7.49 -5.48
C LEU A 29 -4.08 6.55 -6.20
N LEU A 30 -3.87 5.22 -6.06
CA LEU A 30 -4.76 4.22 -6.63
C LEU A 30 -6.19 4.39 -6.07
N PHE A 31 -6.32 4.60 -4.76
CA PHE A 31 -7.60 4.84 -4.10
C PHE A 31 -8.33 6.08 -4.65
N PHE A 32 -7.65 7.24 -4.75
CA PHE A 32 -8.25 8.46 -5.30
C PHE A 32 -8.65 8.31 -6.76
N VAL A 33 -7.83 7.64 -7.56
CA VAL A 33 -8.12 7.32 -8.96
C VAL A 33 -9.38 6.45 -9.07
N MET A 34 -9.63 5.56 -8.11
CA MET A 34 -10.88 4.78 -8.01
C MET A 34 -12.05 5.51 -7.36
N LEU A 35 -11.89 6.71 -6.85
CA LEU A 35 -13.04 7.55 -6.48
C LEU A 35 -13.61 8.22 -7.74
N ILE A 36 -12.75 8.68 -8.64
CA ILE A 36 -13.14 9.49 -9.81
C ILE A 36 -13.70 8.60 -10.95
N PRO A 37 -15.00 8.67 -11.29
CA PRO A 37 -15.61 7.78 -12.27
C PRO A 37 -15.07 7.92 -13.70
N ARG A 38 -14.55 9.10 -14.06
CA ARG A 38 -14.06 9.43 -15.41
C ARG A 38 -12.78 8.69 -15.79
N PHE A 39 -11.88 8.44 -14.84
CA PHE A 39 -10.62 7.72 -15.11
C PHE A 39 -10.81 6.20 -15.25
N LYS A 40 -11.88 5.66 -14.66
CA LYS A 40 -12.17 4.22 -14.62
C LYS A 40 -12.46 3.59 -15.98
N ASN A 41 -13.12 4.32 -16.87
CA ASN A 41 -13.65 3.74 -18.11
C ASN A 41 -12.64 3.68 -19.26
N LYS A 42 -11.50 4.36 -19.17
CA LYS A 42 -10.53 4.46 -20.27
C LYS A 42 -9.10 4.02 -19.91
N PHE A 43 -8.71 4.09 -18.64
CA PHE A 43 -7.30 3.93 -18.23
C PHE A 43 -7.05 2.81 -17.21
N ILE A 44 -8.07 2.27 -16.53
CA ILE A 44 -7.86 1.34 -15.41
C ILE A 44 -8.30 -0.09 -15.79
N ASN A 45 -7.33 -1.00 -15.85
CA ASN A 45 -7.57 -2.43 -15.96
C ASN A 45 -7.71 -3.06 -14.57
N GLY A 46 -8.75 -3.85 -14.34
CA GLY A 46 -8.95 -4.56 -13.07
C GLY A 46 -7.79 -5.48 -12.70
N THR A 47 -7.14 -6.08 -13.70
CA THR A 47 -5.93 -6.90 -13.50
C THR A 47 -4.78 -6.06 -12.93
N ALA A 48 -4.63 -4.82 -13.40
CA ALA A 48 -3.60 -3.90 -12.90
C ALA A 48 -3.88 -3.44 -11.47
N VAL A 49 -5.15 -3.20 -11.12
CA VAL A 49 -5.54 -2.87 -9.74
C VAL A 49 -5.21 -4.02 -8.79
N ILE A 50 -5.56 -5.25 -9.16
CA ILE A 50 -5.26 -6.44 -8.33
C ILE A 50 -3.75 -6.66 -8.21
N SER A 51 -3.02 -6.63 -9.33
CA SER A 51 -1.58 -6.90 -9.31
C SER A 51 -0.82 -5.84 -8.51
N LEU A 52 -1.16 -4.56 -8.67
CA LEU A 52 -0.52 -3.48 -7.94
C LEU A 52 -0.81 -3.55 -6.43
N SER A 53 -2.05 -3.86 -6.05
CA SER A 53 -2.42 -4.12 -4.65
C SER A 53 -1.64 -5.31 -4.07
N ALA A 54 -1.59 -6.43 -4.78
CA ALA A 54 -0.89 -7.63 -4.31
C ALA A 54 0.61 -7.39 -4.14
N ILE A 55 1.26 -6.76 -5.14
CA ILE A 55 2.68 -6.41 -5.07
C ILE A 55 2.95 -5.44 -3.91
N SER A 56 2.07 -4.45 -3.71
CA SER A 56 2.23 -3.49 -2.61
C SER A 56 2.19 -4.19 -1.25
N ILE A 57 1.26 -5.13 -1.04
CA ILE A 57 1.19 -5.93 0.19
C ILE A 57 2.45 -6.81 0.33
N LEU A 58 2.83 -7.55 -0.72
CA LEU A 58 3.95 -8.49 -0.67
C LEU A 58 5.27 -7.78 -0.35
N VAL A 59 5.59 -6.72 -1.09
CA VAL A 59 6.85 -6.00 -0.92
C VAL A 59 6.89 -5.26 0.42
N SER A 60 5.81 -4.61 0.83
CA SER A 60 5.78 -3.95 2.14
C SER A 60 5.81 -4.93 3.32
N SER A 61 5.26 -6.13 3.17
CA SER A 61 5.36 -7.21 4.18
C SER A 61 6.80 -7.71 4.30
N GLN A 62 7.47 -7.95 3.17
CA GLN A 62 8.89 -8.33 3.16
C GLN A 62 9.74 -7.24 3.80
N LEU A 63 9.48 -5.98 3.48
CA LEU A 63 10.19 -4.85 4.06
C LEU A 63 10.01 -4.77 5.59
N LEU A 64 8.79 -5.00 6.10
CA LEU A 64 8.53 -5.01 7.54
C LEU A 64 9.24 -6.17 8.23
N PHE A 65 9.25 -7.35 7.61
CA PHE A 65 9.96 -8.51 8.11
C PHE A 65 11.47 -8.28 8.17
N TYR A 66 12.08 -7.77 7.09
CA TYR A 66 13.50 -7.45 7.08
C TYR A 66 13.86 -6.31 8.03
N SER A 67 12.98 -5.32 8.20
CA SER A 67 13.17 -4.28 9.21
C SER A 67 13.25 -4.86 10.61
N GLY A 68 12.44 -5.89 10.92
CA GLY A 68 12.49 -6.62 12.20
C GLY A 68 13.83 -7.31 12.41
N ILE A 69 14.30 -8.08 11.42
CA ILE A 69 15.61 -8.74 11.47
C ILE A 69 16.72 -7.72 11.69
N ILE A 70 16.70 -6.60 10.95
CA ILE A 70 17.75 -5.57 11.08
C ILE A 70 17.80 -5.01 12.50
N VAL A 71 16.66 -4.65 13.09
CA VAL A 71 16.65 -4.05 14.45
C VAL A 71 17.08 -5.04 15.52
N ASP A 72 16.77 -6.34 15.35
CA ASP A 72 17.24 -7.40 16.25
C ASP A 72 18.78 -7.51 16.21
N GLU A 73 19.39 -7.42 15.01
CA GLU A 73 20.85 -7.51 14.84
C GLU A 73 21.60 -6.27 15.36
N VAL A 74 21.01 -5.08 15.26
CA VAL A 74 21.64 -3.83 15.75
C VAL A 74 21.25 -3.47 17.19
N GLY A 75 20.45 -4.30 17.86
CA GLY A 75 20.00 -4.08 19.24
C GLY A 75 19.06 -2.88 19.41
N LEU A 76 18.34 -2.50 18.36
CA LEU A 76 17.36 -1.41 18.39
C LEU A 76 15.93 -1.95 18.59
N GLY A 77 15.02 -1.05 18.98
CA GLY A 77 13.60 -1.36 19.07
C GLY A 77 12.91 -1.38 17.71
N GLY A 78 11.73 -2.01 17.67
CA GLY A 78 10.87 -2.01 16.49
C GLY A 78 10.27 -0.63 16.17
N ASP A 79 10.02 -0.39 14.88
CA ASP A 79 9.42 0.86 14.41
C ASP A 79 7.89 0.77 14.28
N ALA A 80 7.19 1.26 15.31
CA ALA A 80 5.72 1.30 15.32
C ALA A 80 5.14 2.16 14.18
N VAL A 81 5.84 3.22 13.75
CA VAL A 81 5.37 4.10 12.67
C VAL A 81 5.31 3.33 11.35
N SER A 82 6.39 2.62 11.00
CA SER A 82 6.41 1.76 9.80
C SER A 82 5.35 0.66 9.86
N THR A 83 5.11 0.10 11.06
CA THR A 83 4.06 -0.92 11.25
C THR A 83 2.66 -0.36 10.98
N TYR A 84 2.32 0.84 11.48
CA TYR A 84 1.03 1.47 11.18
C TYR A 84 0.88 1.85 9.71
N ILE A 85 1.93 2.35 9.07
CA ILE A 85 1.92 2.65 7.63
C ILE A 85 1.68 1.36 6.81
N TYR A 86 2.34 0.26 7.19
CA TYR A 86 2.11 -1.05 6.59
C TYR A 86 0.64 -1.49 6.70
N LEU A 87 0.03 -1.39 7.89
CA LEU A 87 -1.38 -1.73 8.07
C LEU A 87 -2.30 -0.86 7.20
N ALA A 88 -1.99 0.43 7.04
CA ALA A 88 -2.72 1.32 6.14
C ALA A 88 -2.57 0.89 4.67
N ILE A 89 -1.37 0.48 4.24
CA ILE A 89 -1.12 -0.06 2.88
C ILE A 89 -1.97 -1.32 2.65
N VAL A 90 -1.99 -2.25 3.61
CA VAL A 90 -2.81 -3.47 3.53
C VAL A 90 -4.29 -3.12 3.41
N GLY A 91 -4.79 -2.25 4.26
CA GLY A 91 -6.19 -1.80 4.23
C GLY A 91 -6.57 -1.17 2.88
N LEU A 92 -5.80 -0.21 2.41
CA LEU A 92 -6.01 0.42 1.10
C LEU A 92 -5.92 -0.59 -0.04
N SER A 93 -4.93 -1.47 -0.01
CA SER A 93 -4.70 -2.48 -1.06
C SER A 93 -5.85 -3.49 -1.17
N ILE A 94 -6.59 -3.75 -0.08
CA ILE A 94 -7.81 -4.57 -0.09
C ILE A 94 -9.03 -3.77 -0.55
N ILE A 95 -9.21 -2.55 -0.02
CA ILE A 95 -10.31 -1.66 -0.38
C ILE A 95 -10.30 -1.35 -1.89
N ASN A 96 -9.11 -1.23 -2.46
CA ASN A 96 -8.89 -0.83 -3.83
C ASN A 96 -9.58 -1.77 -4.86
N PRO A 97 -9.23 -3.06 -4.97
CA PRO A 97 -9.95 -4.03 -5.79
C PRO A 97 -11.44 -4.14 -5.44
N TYR A 98 -11.79 -4.08 -4.15
CA TYR A 98 -13.18 -4.17 -3.71
C TYR A 98 -14.05 -3.06 -4.30
N LEU A 99 -13.58 -1.81 -4.26
CA LEU A 99 -14.26 -0.67 -4.88
C LEU A 99 -14.38 -0.83 -6.39
N PHE A 100 -13.34 -1.32 -7.06
CA PHE A 100 -13.36 -1.57 -8.50
C PHE A 100 -14.44 -2.58 -8.91
N PHE A 101 -14.53 -3.72 -8.23
CA PHE A 101 -15.49 -4.77 -8.58
C PHE A 101 -16.93 -4.42 -8.24
N THR A 102 -17.17 -3.79 -7.08
CA THR A 102 -18.53 -3.42 -6.65
C THR A 102 -19.16 -2.42 -7.61
N GLN A 103 -18.41 -1.38 -7.99
CA GLN A 103 -18.93 -0.34 -8.89
C GLN A 103 -19.10 -0.82 -10.34
N ARG A 104 -18.30 -1.80 -10.78
CA ARG A 104 -18.47 -2.40 -12.11
C ARG A 104 -19.75 -3.23 -12.20
N LYS A 105 -20.11 -3.96 -11.14
CA LYS A 105 -21.39 -4.69 -11.06
C LYS A 105 -22.60 -3.75 -11.15
N GLU A 106 -22.55 -2.61 -10.47
CA GLU A 106 -23.62 -1.61 -10.52
C GLU A 106 -23.80 -1.01 -11.92
N LYS A 107 -22.71 -0.74 -12.65
CA LYS A 107 -22.80 -0.23 -14.04
C LYS A 107 -23.47 -1.25 -14.97
N ASN A 108 -23.09 -2.52 -14.89
CA ASN A 108 -23.69 -3.56 -15.74
C ASN A 108 -25.20 -3.70 -15.44
N LYS A 109 -25.59 -3.79 -14.17
CA LYS A 109 -26.99 -3.90 -13.76
C LYS A 109 -27.87 -2.74 -14.26
N ARG A 110 -27.32 -1.51 -14.30
CA ARG A 110 -28.04 -0.35 -14.85
C ARG A 110 -28.23 -0.45 -16.37
N GLN A 111 -27.28 -1.03 -17.11
CA GLN A 111 -27.42 -1.19 -18.56
C GLN A 111 -28.50 -2.22 -18.92
N ASP A 112 -28.58 -3.32 -18.17
CA ASP A 112 -29.58 -4.38 -18.38
C ASP A 112 -31.02 -3.93 -18.09
N LEU A 113 -31.23 -2.82 -17.38
CA LEU A 113 -32.56 -2.24 -17.10
C LEU A 113 -33.11 -1.36 -18.23
N PHE A 114 -32.29 -1.01 -19.22
CA PHE A 114 -32.68 -0.15 -20.35
C PHE A 114 -32.83 -0.92 -21.68
N PHE A 115 -32.77 -2.25 -21.64
CA PHE A 115 -33.06 -3.16 -22.75
C PHE A 115 -34.20 -4.10 -22.35
#